data_AF-A0A7S1D7X9-F1
#
_entry.id   AF-A0A7S1D7X9-F1
#
_cell.length_a   1.000
_cell.length_b   1.000
_cell.length_c   1.000
_cell.angle_alpha   90.00
_cell.angle_beta   90.00
_cell.angle_gamma   90.00
#
_symmetry.space_group_name_H-M   'P 1'
#
loop_
_entity.id
_entity.type
_entity.pdbx_description
1 polymer ?
#
loop_
_entity_poly.entity_id
_entity_poly.type
_entity_poly.pdbx_seq_one_letter_code
_entity_poly.pdbx_strand_id
1 'polypeptide(L)'
;KSSKKKAETAKAAKKTPTKKKTQSTTTTETAKAKAKSPRGSANLVWTGPPDEPLEGGWPEGWIKRKFERFSGKSKGHLDRYWYSPITNKKLRSMVEVRKFLGGLAKYGGDEDKAYAVVKGRLL
;
A
#
# COMPACT_ATOMS: atom_id res chain seq x y z
N LYS A 1 -45.56 43.56 8.11
CA LYS A 1 -45.45 42.55 9.19
C LYS A 1 -45.54 41.16 8.55
N SER A 2 -44.53 40.30 8.76
CA SER A 2 -44.57 38.82 8.66
C SER A 2 -44.93 38.16 7.31
N SER A 3 -44.32 37.07 6.83
CA SER A 3 -43.24 36.21 7.29
C SER A 3 -42.71 35.36 6.12
N LYS A 4 -41.38 35.26 6.04
CA LYS A 4 -40.53 34.11 5.69
C LYS A 4 -40.92 33.16 4.54
N LYS A 5 -40.09 33.24 3.50
CA LYS A 5 -39.86 32.24 2.44
C LYS A 5 -38.55 31.48 2.72
N LYS A 6 -38.49 30.24 2.23
CA LYS A 6 -37.33 29.36 1.97
C LYS A 6 -36.80 28.48 3.11
N ALA A 7 -37.13 27.19 2.99
CA ALA A 7 -36.20 26.09 3.18
C ALA A 7 -35.60 25.72 1.81
N GLU A 8 -34.31 25.34 1.76
CA GLU A 8 -33.79 24.11 1.11
C GLU A 8 -32.24 24.13 0.96
N THR A 9 -31.64 23.00 1.39
CA THR A 9 -30.36 22.33 1.04
C THR A 9 -28.99 23.05 1.04
N ALA A 10 -28.00 22.49 1.76
CA ALA A 10 -27.04 21.48 1.26
C ALA A 10 -25.69 21.46 2.04
N LYS A 11 -25.16 20.23 2.26
CA LYS A 11 -23.74 19.79 2.25
C LYS A 11 -22.67 20.45 3.15
N ALA A 12 -22.03 19.63 3.99
CA ALA A 12 -20.56 19.41 4.14
C ALA A 12 -20.31 18.71 5.51
N ALA A 13 -19.83 17.47 5.63
CA ALA A 13 -18.48 16.92 5.37
C ALA A 13 -17.39 17.30 6.41
N LYS A 14 -16.85 16.24 7.06
CA LYS A 14 -15.54 16.06 7.78
C LYS A 14 -15.46 16.59 9.24
N LYS A 15 -15.30 15.74 10.28
CA LYS A 15 -14.11 14.99 10.78
C LYS A 15 -12.89 15.92 10.94
N THR A 16 -12.33 16.19 12.13
CA THR A 16 -11.62 15.30 13.10
C THR A 16 -11.37 16.02 14.46
N PRO A 17 -11.00 15.31 15.56
CA PRO A 17 -9.60 15.33 16.04
C PRO A 17 -9.11 13.98 16.66
N THR A 18 -7.92 13.48 16.31
CA THR A 18 -6.63 13.58 17.03
C THR A 18 -6.48 12.67 18.28
N LYS A 19 -5.62 11.63 18.22
CA LYS A 19 -4.39 11.47 19.05
C LYS A 19 -3.83 10.02 19.06
N LYS A 20 -2.50 9.97 18.88
CA LYS A 20 -1.45 9.09 19.46
C LYS A 20 -1.64 7.56 19.42
N LYS A 21 -0.65 6.87 18.82
CA LYS A 21 0.26 5.98 19.58
C LYS A 21 1.54 5.61 18.79
N THR A 22 2.66 5.90 19.45
CA THR A 22 3.94 5.17 19.55
C THR A 22 4.50 4.44 18.32
N GLN A 23 5.61 4.98 17.81
CA GLN A 23 6.54 4.32 16.90
C GLN A 23 7.41 3.33 17.71
N SER A 24 7.31 2.04 17.40
CA SER A 24 8.28 1.03 17.83
C SER A 24 9.30 0.82 16.71
N THR A 25 10.53 1.25 16.98
CA THR A 25 11.73 1.02 16.18
C THR A 25 12.24 -0.41 16.39
N THR A 26 12.46 -1.15 15.30
CA THR A 26 13.35 -2.33 15.35
C THR A 26 14.39 -2.22 14.26
N THR A 27 15.58 -1.86 14.71
CA THR A 27 16.86 -1.89 14.00
C THR A 27 17.21 -3.33 13.67
N THR A 28 17.71 -3.61 12.46
CA THR A 28 18.45 -4.85 12.21
C THR A 28 19.73 -4.49 11.49
N GLU A 29 20.83 -4.81 12.15
CA GLU A 29 22.20 -4.51 11.81
C GLU A 29 22.71 -5.37 10.64
N THR A 30 23.18 -4.66 9.61
CA THR A 30 24.44 -4.82 8.88
C THR A 30 25.03 -6.21 8.56
N ALA A 31 25.06 -6.52 7.25
CA ALA A 31 26.17 -7.24 6.62
C ALA A 31 26.81 -6.34 5.53
N LYS A 32 28.14 -6.16 5.64
CA LYS A 32 28.96 -5.16 4.96
C LYS A 32 29.35 -5.63 3.55
N ALA A 33 28.78 -5.01 2.53
CA ALA A 33 29.24 -5.11 1.14
C ALA A 33 29.67 -3.72 0.62
N LYS A 34 30.80 -3.71 -0.10
CA LYS A 34 31.52 -2.57 -0.70
C LYS A 34 30.57 -1.42 -1.14
N ALA A 35 30.65 -0.28 -0.44
CA ALA A 35 29.72 0.84 -0.60
C ALA A 35 29.92 1.55 -1.95
N LYS A 36 29.07 1.23 -2.93
CA LYS A 36 28.68 2.22 -3.93
C LYS A 36 27.96 3.33 -3.16
N SER A 37 28.33 4.59 -3.38
CA SER A 37 27.69 5.76 -2.76
C SER A 37 26.17 5.53 -2.69
N PRO A 38 25.54 5.61 -1.51
CA PRO A 38 24.15 5.19 -1.35
C PRO A 38 23.31 6.10 -2.25
N ARG A 39 22.83 5.55 -3.37
CA ARG A 39 21.71 6.15 -4.08
C ARG A 39 20.60 6.24 -3.02
N GLY A 40 20.21 7.45 -2.63
CA GLY A 40 19.22 7.64 -1.57
C GLY A 40 18.03 6.72 -1.81
N SER A 41 17.72 5.88 -0.83
CA SER A 41 16.58 4.99 -0.88
C SER A 41 15.29 5.81 -0.97
N ALA A 42 14.26 5.26 -1.60
CA ALA A 42 12.97 5.94 -1.66
C ALA A 42 12.39 6.14 -0.24
N ASN A 43 11.86 7.33 0.05
CA ASN A 43 11.32 7.69 1.36
C ASN A 43 9.91 7.13 1.52
N LEU A 44 9.63 6.40 2.60
CA LEU A 44 8.27 5.94 2.91
C LEU A 44 7.41 7.13 3.35
N VAL A 45 6.45 7.52 2.52
CA VAL A 45 5.57 8.68 2.79
C VAL A 45 4.24 8.25 3.42
N TRP A 46 3.75 7.06 3.08
CA TRP A 46 2.46 6.60 3.58
C TRP A 46 2.41 5.07 3.70
N THR A 47 1.71 4.59 4.72
CA THR A 47 1.43 3.17 4.95
C THR A 47 0.02 3.01 5.52
N GLY A 48 -0.69 1.96 5.12
CA GLY A 48 -2.02 1.67 5.64
C GLY A 48 -2.76 0.61 4.82
N PRO A 49 -4.02 0.33 5.14
CA PRO A 49 -4.86 -0.56 4.34
C PRO A 49 -5.02 -0.02 2.91
N PRO A 50 -5.05 -0.89 1.88
CA PRO A 50 -5.34 -0.47 0.52
C PRO A 50 -6.70 0.22 0.40
N ASP A 51 -6.78 1.24 -0.46
CA ASP A 51 -8.00 2.02 -0.74
C ASP A 51 -8.53 1.77 -2.15
N GLU A 52 -7.78 1.05 -2.98
CA GLU A 52 -8.14 0.78 -4.37
C GLU A 52 -9.32 -0.20 -4.45
N PRO A 53 -10.24 -0.01 -5.40
CA PRO A 53 -11.35 -0.95 -5.57
C PRO A 53 -10.83 -2.32 -6.00
N LEU A 54 -11.30 -3.35 -5.30
CA LEU A 54 -11.00 -4.76 -5.56
C LEU A 54 -12.31 -5.54 -5.50
N GLU A 55 -12.56 -6.37 -6.51
CA GLU A 55 -13.73 -7.24 -6.54
C GLU A 55 -13.68 -8.22 -5.36
N GLY A 56 -14.76 -8.30 -4.59
CA GLY A 56 -14.80 -9.08 -3.35
C GLY A 56 -14.13 -8.41 -2.14
N GLY A 57 -13.58 -7.20 -2.29
CA GLY A 57 -12.90 -6.48 -1.23
C GLY A 57 -11.49 -6.97 -0.95
N TRP A 58 -10.80 -6.28 -0.03
CA TRP A 58 -9.45 -6.67 0.40
C TRP A 58 -9.51 -7.70 1.51
N PRO A 59 -8.77 -8.81 1.41
CA PRO A 59 -8.56 -9.70 2.55
C PRO A 59 -7.88 -8.94 3.70
N GLU A 60 -8.07 -9.43 4.93
CA GLU A 60 -7.50 -8.79 6.11
C GLU A 60 -5.97 -8.82 6.12
N GLY A 61 -5.36 -7.80 6.72
CA GLY A 61 -3.91 -7.69 6.91
C GLY A 61 -3.13 -7.19 5.69
N TRP A 62 -3.77 -6.92 4.56
CA TRP A 62 -3.10 -6.30 3.41
C TRP A 62 -2.64 -4.88 3.73
N ILE A 63 -1.42 -4.55 3.28
CA ILE A 63 -0.83 -3.24 3.49
C ILE A 63 -0.43 -2.64 2.14
N LYS A 64 -0.79 -1.38 1.94
CA LYS A 64 -0.22 -0.56 0.88
C LYS A 64 0.81 0.41 1.48
N ARG A 65 1.91 0.61 0.76
CA ARG A 65 2.93 1.62 1.06
C ARG A 65 3.16 2.51 -0.14
N LYS A 66 3.36 3.82 0.11
CA LYS A 66 3.74 4.81 -0.90
C LYS A 66 5.14 5.32 -0.60
N PHE A 67 6.02 5.26 -1.60
CA PHE A 67 7.40 5.69 -1.49
C PHE A 67 7.67 6.85 -2.45
N GLU A 68 8.28 7.91 -1.95
CA GLU A 68 8.73 9.03 -2.77
C GLU A 68 10.14 8.78 -3.31
N ARG A 69 10.33 8.99 -4.61
CA ARG A 69 11.63 8.86 -5.26
C ARG A 69 12.54 10.02 -4.86
N PHE A 70 13.72 9.67 -4.35
CA PHE A 70 14.69 10.64 -3.82
C PHE A 70 15.48 11.39 -4.90
N SER A 71 15.69 10.78 -6.07
CA SER A 71 16.62 11.30 -7.09
C SER A 71 16.18 11.04 -8.53
N GLY A 72 16.91 11.63 -9.48
CA GLY A 72 16.68 11.51 -10.92
C GLY A 72 15.54 12.39 -11.43
N LYS A 73 15.18 12.21 -12.71
CA LYS A 73 14.16 13.01 -13.41
C LYS A 73 12.76 12.92 -12.79
N SER A 74 12.48 11.84 -12.04
CA SER A 74 11.21 11.58 -11.37
C SER A 74 11.27 11.82 -9.85
N LYS A 75 12.21 12.64 -9.36
CA LYS A 75 12.26 13.01 -7.93
C LYS A 75 10.90 13.56 -7.50
N GLY A 76 10.41 13.15 -6.33
CA GLY A 76 9.10 13.55 -5.82
C GLY A 76 7.93 12.69 -6.31
N HIS A 77 8.12 11.83 -7.32
CA HIS A 77 7.07 10.91 -7.75
C HIS A 77 6.86 9.81 -6.71
N LEU A 78 5.60 9.36 -6.58
CA LEU A 78 5.20 8.32 -5.64
C LEU A 78 5.07 6.96 -6.32
N ASP A 79 5.88 6.00 -5.86
CA ASP A 79 5.70 4.59 -6.15
C ASP A 79 4.71 3.97 -5.16
N ARG A 80 3.83 3.11 -5.65
CA ARG A 80 2.85 2.36 -4.84
C ARG A 80 3.23 0.88 -4.83
N TYR A 81 3.18 0.28 -3.65
CA TYR A 81 3.38 -1.15 -3.48
C TYR A 81 2.34 -1.72 -2.51
N TRP A 82 1.91 -2.93 -2.79
CA TRP A 82 1.01 -3.70 -1.95
C TRP A 82 1.78 -4.90 -1.39
N TYR A 83 1.48 -5.26 -0.15
CA TYR A 83 2.17 -6.29 0.61
C TYR A 83 1.14 -7.31 1.09
N SER A 84 1.44 -8.59 0.82
CA SER A 84 0.63 -9.70 1.32
C SER A 84 0.73 -9.80 2.84
N PRO A 85 -0.35 -10.26 3.52
CA PRO A 85 -0.43 -10.24 4.98
C PRO A 85 0.55 -11.19 5.68
N ILE A 86 0.81 -12.38 5.11
CA ILE A 86 1.57 -13.42 5.81
C ILE A 86 3.06 -13.28 5.51
N THR A 87 3.43 -13.36 4.23
CA THR A 87 4.83 -13.44 3.80
C THR A 87 5.40 -12.11 3.30
N ASN A 88 4.62 -11.01 3.41
CA ASN A 88 5.03 -9.66 3.01
C ASN A 88 5.53 -9.58 1.55
N LYS A 89 4.95 -10.36 0.63
CA LYS A 89 5.32 -10.29 -0.80
C LYS A 89 4.99 -8.93 -1.37
N LYS A 90 5.98 -8.31 -2.01
CA LYS A 90 5.85 -6.99 -2.64
C LYS A 90 5.25 -7.11 -4.05
N LEU A 91 4.10 -6.48 -4.24
CA LEU A 91 3.40 -6.38 -5.52
C LEU A 91 3.44 -4.92 -5.99
N ARG A 92 3.79 -4.71 -7.27
CA ARG A 92 4.06 -3.36 -7.84
C ARG A 92 2.93 -2.80 -8.71
N SER A 93 1.84 -3.53 -8.86
CA SER A 93 0.67 -3.08 -9.62
C SER A 93 -0.59 -3.83 -9.18
N MET A 94 -1.77 -3.26 -9.48
CA MET A 94 -3.04 -3.94 -9.27
C MET A 94 -3.20 -5.20 -10.13
N VAL A 95 -2.54 -5.26 -11.30
CA VAL A 95 -2.50 -6.47 -12.13
C VAL A 95 -1.78 -7.60 -11.40
N GLU A 96 -0.64 -7.31 -10.75
CA GLU A 96 0.05 -8.29 -9.92
C GLU A 96 -0.79 -8.70 -8.71
N VAL A 97 -1.48 -7.77 -8.06
CA VAL A 97 -2.40 -8.08 -6.95
C VAL A 97 -3.50 -9.05 -7.39
N ARG A 98 -4.19 -8.77 -8.49
CA ARG A 98 -5.27 -9.63 -8.99
C ARG A 98 -4.75 -11.02 -9.34
N LYS A 99 -3.59 -11.12 -10.00
CA LYS A 99 -2.95 -12.41 -10.28
C LYS A 99 -2.57 -13.15 -9.01
N PHE A 100 -2.04 -12.46 -8.01
CA PHE A 100 -1.69 -13.04 -6.72
C PHE A 100 -2.91 -13.62 -6.03
N LEU A 101 -4.00 -12.86 -5.93
CA LEU A 101 -5.25 -13.31 -5.30
C LEU A 101 -5.88 -14.50 -6.05
N GLY A 102 -5.87 -14.48 -7.39
CA GLY A 102 -6.27 -15.63 -8.19
C GLY A 102 -5.38 -16.86 -7.93
N GLY A 103 -4.08 -16.65 -7.75
CA GLY A 103 -3.14 -17.69 -7.31
C GLY A 103 -3.49 -18.25 -5.92
N LEU A 104 -3.82 -17.40 -4.96
CA LEU A 104 -4.25 -17.85 -3.63
C LEU A 104 -5.49 -18.74 -3.71
N ALA A 105 -6.48 -18.34 -4.51
CA ALA A 105 -7.67 -19.15 -4.73
C ALA A 105 -7.33 -20.51 -5.34
N LYS A 106 -6.37 -20.56 -6.28
CA LYS A 106 -5.94 -21.79 -6.95
C LYS A 106 -5.10 -22.71 -6.06
N TYR A 107 -4.25 -22.16 -5.19
CA TYR A 107 -3.29 -22.91 -4.37
C TYR A 107 -3.67 -22.96 -2.88
N GLY A 108 -4.95 -22.78 -2.55
CA GLY A 108 -5.45 -22.94 -1.18
C GLY A 108 -4.85 -21.96 -0.17
N GLY A 109 -4.54 -20.73 -0.60
CA GLY A 109 -3.96 -19.70 0.27
C GLY A 109 -2.43 -19.71 0.37
N ASP A 110 -1.73 -20.56 -0.40
CA ASP A 110 -0.28 -20.58 -0.44
C ASP A 110 0.28 -19.31 -1.13
N GLU A 111 0.73 -18.34 -0.32
CA GLU A 111 1.28 -17.07 -0.81
C GLU A 111 2.55 -17.26 -1.66
N ASP A 112 3.37 -18.26 -1.38
CA ASP A 112 4.61 -18.49 -2.11
C ASP A 112 4.34 -19.00 -3.53
N LYS A 113 3.44 -19.98 -3.66
CA LYS A 113 2.99 -20.46 -4.98
C LYS A 113 2.24 -19.39 -5.75
N ALA A 114 1.35 -18.65 -5.09
CA ALA A 114 0.65 -17.53 -5.72
C ALA A 114 1.63 -16.46 -6.24
N TYR A 115 2.67 -16.14 -5.46
CA TYR A 115 3.71 -15.20 -5.88
C TYR A 115 4.55 -15.74 -7.04
N ALA A 116 4.85 -17.05 -7.06
CA ALA A 116 5.56 -17.68 -8.17
C ALA A 116 4.81 -17.51 -9.49
N VAL A 117 3.47 -17.64 -9.49
CA VAL A 117 2.64 -17.37 -10.68
C VAL A 117 2.74 -15.90 -11.10
N VAL A 118 2.67 -14.95 -10.17
CA VAL A 118 2.83 -13.51 -10.49
C VAL A 118 4.16 -13.23 -11.17
N LYS A 119 5.23 -13.91 -10.75
CA LYS A 119 6.57 -13.75 -11.32
C LYS A 119 6.86 -14.65 -12.52
N GLY A 120 5.85 -15.39 -13.02
CA GLY A 120 6.01 -16.29 -14.16
C GLY A 120 6.99 -17.43 -13.92
N ARG A 121 7.13 -17.86 -12.65
CA ARG A 121 8.04 -18.93 -12.22
C ARG A 121 7.36 -20.28 -12.06
N LEU A 122 6.03 -20.31 -12.11
CA LEU A 122 5.22 -21.52 -12.17
C LEU A 122 4.58 -21.58 -13.56
N LEU A 123 4.86 -22.66 -14.30
CA LEU A 123 4.23 -23.00 -15.59
C LEU A 123 3.16 -24.06 -15.34
#